data_AF-A0A0J1BLG1-F1
#
_entry.id   AF-A0A0J1BLG1-F1
#
_cell.length_a   1.000
_cell.length_b   1.000
_cell.length_c   1.000
_cell.angle_alpha   90.00
_cell.angle_beta   90.00
_cell.angle_gamma   90.00
#
_symmetry.space_group_name_H-M   'P 1'
#
loop_
_entity.id
_entity.type
_entity.pdbx_description
1 polymer ?
#
loop_
_entity_poly.entity_id
_entity_poly.type
_entity_poly.pdbx_seq_one_letter_code
_entity_poly.pdbx_strand_id
1 'polypeptide(L)'
;MLKLRSPRLRFFAVEVFCLVDCGHQEPTGFDPVILLAGQDICLSFTMMFGMNPSPSHSADADEPARSPSGPRTFLSEVVVSLIAPAALVFLLVIATWMQQGFVAGIRCGMDLIQPVGLIWLGLLALATHAVRQWRRGTVSGFKPIAWLVGFVLWGIVGNPGFANWASSQVESPLVSEPHPALEQRSLDRPLDAVVVLGGGSSAIAPGFYELGRDGERVISAAQAYHAKATRAIIVTGSSTDGYEPPWKQSTQLLLSLGVPEEVIFRIEGVNTRAEMKSLKQLMDSPPAQWKDRWTEESMESGEPQVGLITSAFHIPRAMRLASNASLDLIPLPCAFRAKNNPRPWLASSLVPGAGSLDDVGKMFKETVAKMAGQ
;
A
#
# COMPACT_ATOMS: atom_id res chain seq x y z
N MET A 1 36.13 44.30 5.57
CA MET A 1 35.14 44.96 4.69
C MET A 1 35.30 44.42 3.27
N LEU A 2 34.49 43.45 2.88
CA LEU A 2 34.32 43.03 1.48
C LEU A 2 32.82 42.98 1.19
N LYS A 3 32.35 43.88 0.31
CA LYS A 3 30.99 43.94 -0.21
C LYS A 3 30.87 42.97 -1.38
N LEU A 4 30.06 41.92 -1.24
CA LEU A 4 29.61 41.09 -2.37
C LEU A 4 28.18 41.49 -2.72
N ARG A 5 27.99 41.95 -3.97
CA ARG A 5 26.72 42.37 -4.57
C ARG A 5 25.88 41.13 -4.91
N SER A 6 24.59 41.18 -4.58
CA SER A 6 23.57 40.22 -5.01
C SER A 6 23.12 40.48 -6.46
N PRO A 7 22.87 39.43 -7.28
CA PRO A 7 22.11 39.59 -8.50
C PRO A 7 20.60 39.44 -8.22
N ARG A 8 19.83 40.42 -8.69
CA ARG A 8 18.36 40.44 -8.69
C ARG A 8 17.81 39.37 -9.63
N LEU A 9 17.08 38.37 -9.11
CA LEU A 9 16.20 37.55 -9.94
C LEU A 9 14.89 38.30 -10.19
N ARG A 10 14.54 38.46 -11.48
CA ARG A 10 13.24 38.94 -11.93
C ARG A 10 12.28 37.76 -12.02
N PHE A 11 11.16 37.84 -11.31
CA PHE A 11 10.04 36.91 -11.44
C PHE A 11 9.33 37.15 -12.78
N PHE A 12 9.16 36.11 -13.58
CA PHE A 12 8.18 36.09 -14.65
C PHE A 12 6.86 35.59 -14.06
N ALA A 13 5.88 36.49 -13.97
CA ALA A 13 4.49 36.13 -13.77
C ALA A 13 3.93 35.66 -15.11
N VAL A 14 3.31 34.48 -15.13
CA VAL A 14 2.40 34.10 -16.20
C VAL A 14 1.01 34.09 -15.58
N GLU A 15 0.29 35.19 -15.79
CA GLU A 15 -1.15 35.26 -15.61
C GLU A 15 -1.82 34.45 -16.73
N VAL A 16 -2.69 33.51 -16.35
CA VAL A 16 -3.75 33.05 -17.26
C VAL A 16 -5.06 33.33 -16.54
N PHE A 17 -5.62 34.50 -16.86
CA PHE A 17 -7.04 34.79 -16.70
C PHE A 17 -7.75 34.28 -17.94
N CYS A 18 -8.75 33.42 -17.77
CA CYS A 18 -9.94 33.47 -18.61
C CYS A 18 -11.15 33.17 -17.72
N LEU A 19 -12.09 34.10 -17.76
CA LEU A 19 -13.21 34.31 -16.86
C LEU A 19 -14.48 34.30 -17.71
N VAL A 20 -15.59 33.94 -17.06
CA VAL A 20 -17.01 34.22 -17.38
C VAL A 20 -17.74 33.08 -18.12
N ASP A 21 -18.61 32.30 -17.44
CA ASP A 21 -20.04 32.54 -17.03
C ASP A 21 -21.00 32.42 -18.24
N CYS A 22 -22.21 31.86 -18.22
CA CYS A 22 -23.22 31.62 -17.20
C CYS A 22 -24.30 30.70 -17.82
N GLY A 23 -25.18 30.06 -17.03
CA GLY A 23 -26.51 29.65 -17.54
C GLY A 23 -27.12 28.37 -16.99
N HIS A 24 -27.95 28.50 -15.95
CA HIS A 24 -29.03 27.57 -15.57
C HIS A 24 -30.10 27.48 -16.67
N GLN A 25 -30.60 26.28 -16.97
CA GLN A 25 -32.02 25.94 -17.16
C GLN A 25 -32.21 24.45 -17.52
N GLU A 26 -32.92 23.70 -16.68
CA GLU A 26 -33.76 22.58 -17.12
C GLU A 26 -35.00 23.16 -17.83
N PRO A 27 -35.59 22.50 -18.86
CA PRO A 27 -36.56 21.42 -18.59
C PRO A 27 -36.79 20.35 -19.69
N THR A 28 -37.50 19.29 -19.25
CA THR A 28 -38.47 18.44 -19.96
C THR A 28 -38.00 17.36 -20.94
N GLY A 29 -38.59 16.18 -20.73
CA GLY A 29 -38.28 14.89 -21.35
C GLY A 29 -38.62 14.76 -22.83
N PHE A 30 -38.02 13.72 -23.43
CA PHE A 30 -38.52 13.03 -24.62
C PHE A 30 -37.93 11.62 -24.62
N ASP A 31 -38.80 10.62 -24.69
CA ASP A 31 -38.47 9.24 -25.07
C ASP A 31 -37.89 9.19 -26.49
N PRO A 32 -37.06 8.17 -26.79
CA PRO A 32 -37.29 7.48 -28.05
C PRO A 32 -37.26 5.96 -27.90
N VAL A 33 -38.41 5.37 -28.25
CA VAL A 33 -38.49 4.04 -28.86
C VAL A 33 -37.73 4.07 -30.18
N ILE A 34 -36.70 3.23 -30.33
CA ILE A 34 -36.14 2.87 -31.63
C ILE A 34 -36.05 1.35 -31.74
N LEU A 35 -36.70 0.87 -32.81
CA LEU A 35 -36.74 -0.48 -33.33
C LEU A 35 -35.36 -1.14 -33.39
N LEU A 36 -35.26 -2.35 -32.85
CA LEU A 36 -34.27 -3.34 -33.26
C LEU A 36 -34.89 -4.24 -34.33
N ALA A 37 -34.46 -4.02 -35.57
CA ALA A 37 -34.56 -4.99 -36.65
C ALA A 37 -33.23 -5.77 -36.72
N GLY A 38 -33.29 -7.08 -36.94
CA GLY A 38 -32.21 -7.78 -37.64
C GLY A 38 -31.73 -9.11 -37.06
N GLN A 39 -32.25 -10.18 -37.67
CA GLN A 39 -31.56 -11.43 -38.01
C GLN A 39 -31.35 -12.48 -36.91
N ASP A 40 -32.34 -13.37 -36.82
CA ASP A 40 -32.17 -14.78 -36.48
C ASP A 40 -31.34 -15.49 -37.56
N ILE A 41 -30.19 -16.06 -37.17
CA ILE A 41 -29.57 -17.17 -37.92
C ILE A 41 -29.25 -18.28 -36.92
N CYS A 42 -30.15 -19.27 -36.90
CA CYS A 42 -29.89 -20.62 -36.41
C CYS A 42 -28.76 -21.25 -37.24
N LEU A 43 -27.70 -21.72 -36.59
CA LEU A 43 -26.75 -22.66 -37.18
C LEU A 43 -26.93 -24.03 -36.54
N SER A 44 -27.64 -24.89 -37.26
CA SER A 44 -27.77 -26.32 -37.03
C SER A 44 -26.40 -27.00 -37.06
N PHE A 45 -26.14 -27.82 -36.04
CA PHE A 45 -25.06 -28.78 -36.00
C PHE A 45 -25.45 -29.99 -36.85
N THR A 46 -24.83 -30.17 -38.02
CA THR A 46 -24.93 -31.40 -38.81
C THR A 46 -23.65 -32.22 -38.59
N MET A 47 -23.77 -33.30 -37.82
CA MET A 47 -22.82 -34.42 -37.87
C MET A 47 -23.04 -35.18 -39.18
N MET A 48 -22.02 -35.27 -40.03
CA MET A 48 -21.95 -36.28 -41.08
C MET A 48 -20.87 -37.30 -40.72
N PHE A 49 -21.33 -38.48 -40.31
CA PHE A 49 -20.55 -39.71 -40.32
C PHE A 49 -20.43 -40.19 -41.77
N GLY A 50 -19.21 -40.30 -42.28
CA GLY A 50 -18.90 -41.00 -43.51
C GLY A 50 -17.86 -42.10 -43.22
N MET A 51 -18.29 -43.36 -43.26
CA MET A 51 -17.44 -44.54 -43.31
C MET A 51 -17.46 -45.12 -44.72
N ASN A 52 -16.27 -45.48 -45.25
CA ASN A 52 -15.89 -46.71 -45.98
C ASN A 52 -14.82 -46.46 -47.07
N PRO A 53 -14.06 -47.48 -47.54
CA PRO A 53 -12.83 -47.95 -46.90
C PRO A 53 -11.62 -47.85 -47.87
N SER A 54 -10.40 -48.01 -47.34
CA SER A 54 -9.15 -48.26 -48.10
C SER A 54 -9.20 -49.65 -48.79
N PRO A 55 -8.27 -50.07 -49.70
CA PRO A 55 -6.87 -49.61 -49.85
C PRO A 55 -6.26 -49.58 -51.28
N SER A 56 -5.13 -48.90 -51.46
CA SER A 56 -3.88 -49.49 -51.99
C SER A 56 -2.79 -48.46 -52.34
N HIS A 57 -1.57 -48.79 -51.90
CA HIS A 57 -0.25 -48.55 -52.49
C HIS A 57 0.32 -47.14 -52.69
N SER A 58 1.17 -46.77 -51.71
CA SER A 58 2.61 -46.42 -51.82
C SER A 58 3.08 -45.45 -52.92
N ALA A 59 3.60 -44.30 -52.49
CA ALA A 59 4.94 -43.83 -52.85
C ALA A 59 5.37 -42.73 -51.87
N ASP A 60 6.57 -42.89 -51.33
CA ASP A 60 7.32 -41.91 -50.55
C ASP A 60 7.35 -40.53 -51.22
N ALA A 61 7.08 -39.48 -50.44
CA ALA A 61 7.53 -38.13 -50.74
C ALA A 61 7.57 -37.29 -49.46
N ASP A 62 8.78 -37.17 -48.92
CA ASP A 62 9.29 -36.08 -48.08
C ASP A 62 8.33 -35.47 -47.04
N GLU A 63 8.28 -36.10 -45.86
CA GLU A 63 8.04 -35.33 -44.65
C GLU A 63 9.30 -34.49 -44.37
N PRO A 64 9.27 -33.14 -44.42
CA PRO A 64 10.43 -32.36 -44.06
C PRO A 64 10.68 -32.59 -42.58
N ALA A 65 11.73 -33.37 -42.28
CA ALA A 65 12.26 -33.53 -40.95
C ALA A 65 12.37 -32.14 -40.32
N ARG A 66 11.56 -31.85 -39.29
CA ARG A 66 11.73 -30.66 -38.46
C ARG A 66 13.12 -30.79 -37.84
N SER A 67 14.12 -30.17 -38.45
CA SER A 67 15.47 -30.15 -37.92
C SER A 67 15.38 -29.63 -36.49
N PRO A 68 15.84 -30.39 -35.47
CA PRO A 68 15.86 -29.86 -34.11
C PRO A 68 16.70 -28.58 -34.15
N SER A 69 16.10 -27.46 -33.74
CA SER A 69 16.75 -26.17 -33.69
C SER A 69 18.05 -26.32 -32.88
N GLY A 70 19.20 -26.27 -33.55
CA GLY A 70 20.49 -26.50 -32.90
C GLY A 70 20.75 -25.50 -31.77
N PRO A 71 21.63 -25.80 -30.80
CA PRO A 71 21.88 -24.95 -29.64
C PRO A 71 22.26 -23.49 -29.98
N ARG A 72 22.84 -23.25 -31.19
CA ARG A 72 23.16 -21.92 -31.71
C ARG A 72 21.92 -21.07 -32.05
N THR A 73 20.83 -21.68 -32.53
CA THR A 73 19.61 -20.93 -32.86
C THR A 73 18.84 -20.58 -31.59
N PHE A 74 18.80 -21.48 -30.60
CA PHE A 74 18.20 -21.21 -29.30
C PHE A 74 18.88 -20.03 -28.57
N LEU A 75 20.23 -20.02 -28.50
CA LEU A 75 20.96 -18.93 -27.85
C LEU A 75 20.71 -17.58 -28.54
N SER A 76 20.67 -17.57 -29.87
CA SER A 76 20.35 -16.35 -30.64
C SER A 76 18.93 -15.83 -30.35
N GLU A 77 17.97 -16.72 -30.10
CA GLU A 77 16.60 -16.34 -29.78
C GLU A 77 16.46 -15.74 -28.39
N VAL A 78 17.21 -16.27 -27.42
CA VAL A 78 17.25 -15.72 -26.07
C VAL A 78 17.85 -14.31 -26.11
N VAL A 79 18.99 -14.13 -26.77
CA VAL A 79 19.66 -12.82 -26.86
C VAL A 79 18.75 -11.77 -27.50
N VAL A 80 18.06 -12.10 -28.59
CA VAL A 80 17.17 -11.15 -29.27
C VAL A 80 15.96 -10.77 -28.39
N SER A 81 15.46 -11.70 -27.57
CA SER A 81 14.35 -11.42 -26.64
C SER A 81 14.74 -10.47 -25.49
N LEU A 82 16.04 -10.29 -25.23
CA LEU A 82 16.54 -9.36 -24.21
C LEU A 82 16.68 -7.91 -24.70
N ILE A 83 16.54 -7.65 -26.00
CA ILE A 83 16.69 -6.31 -26.56
C ILE A 83 15.65 -5.34 -25.99
N ALA A 84 14.38 -5.74 -25.91
CA ALA A 84 13.33 -4.87 -25.38
C ALA A 84 13.48 -4.56 -23.88
N PRO A 85 13.74 -5.55 -23.00
CA PRO A 85 14.12 -5.28 -21.61
C PRO A 85 15.35 -4.37 -21.47
N ALA A 86 16.41 -4.60 -22.25
CA ALA A 86 17.62 -3.77 -22.20
C ALA A 86 17.35 -2.32 -22.63
N ALA A 87 16.55 -2.13 -23.68
CA ALA A 87 16.13 -0.81 -24.14
C ALA A 87 15.28 -0.09 -23.08
N LEU A 88 14.36 -0.80 -22.42
CA LEU A 88 13.55 -0.25 -21.33
C LEU A 88 14.43 0.17 -20.14
N VAL A 89 15.40 -0.66 -19.75
CA VAL A 89 16.37 -0.33 -18.69
C VAL A 89 17.12 0.96 -19.04
N PHE A 90 17.71 1.03 -20.23
CA PHE A 90 18.47 2.19 -20.67
C PHE A 90 17.60 3.46 -20.69
N LEU A 91 16.38 3.35 -21.22
CA LEU A 91 15.42 4.45 -21.29
C LEU A 91 15.04 4.95 -19.90
N LEU A 92 14.69 4.07 -18.96
CA LEU A 92 14.29 4.46 -17.60
C LEU A 92 15.45 5.07 -16.82
N VAL A 93 16.66 4.50 -16.93
CA VAL A 93 17.85 5.02 -16.27
C VAL A 93 18.22 6.40 -16.80
N ILE A 94 18.25 6.60 -18.12
CA ILE A 94 18.58 7.90 -18.72
C ILE A 94 17.50 8.92 -18.44
N ALA A 95 16.22 8.58 -18.60
CA ALA A 95 15.13 9.50 -18.31
C ALA A 95 15.17 9.95 -16.84
N THR A 96 15.39 9.02 -15.90
CA THR A 96 15.54 9.35 -14.48
C THR A 96 16.78 10.21 -14.22
N TRP A 97 17.90 9.91 -14.89
CA TRP A 97 19.10 10.74 -14.82
C TRP A 97 18.83 12.16 -15.32
N MET A 98 18.13 12.33 -16.43
CA MET A 98 17.76 13.65 -16.95
C MET A 98 16.80 14.40 -16.03
N GLN A 99 15.93 13.69 -15.30
CA GLN A 99 14.97 14.30 -14.38
C GLN A 99 15.58 14.72 -13.04
N GLN A 100 16.53 13.96 -12.48
CA GLN A 100 17.00 14.15 -11.09
C GLN A 100 18.52 14.03 -10.89
N GLY A 101 19.29 13.85 -11.95
CA GLY A 101 20.74 13.75 -11.88
C GLY A 101 21.25 12.32 -11.67
N PHE A 102 22.59 12.18 -11.67
CA PHE A 102 23.28 10.89 -11.82
C PHE A 102 22.91 9.89 -10.73
N VAL A 103 22.82 10.35 -9.48
CA VAL A 103 22.51 9.50 -8.32
C VAL A 103 21.13 8.84 -8.47
N ALA A 104 20.13 9.57 -9.01
CA ALA A 104 18.80 9.03 -9.23
C ALA A 104 18.78 7.99 -10.36
N GLY A 105 19.53 8.23 -11.43
CA GLY A 105 19.72 7.24 -12.51
C GLY A 105 20.33 5.93 -12.00
N ILE A 106 21.37 6.00 -11.16
CA ILE A 106 21.98 4.82 -10.55
C ILE A 106 20.99 4.07 -9.64
N ARG A 107 20.20 4.79 -8.82
CA ARG A 107 19.15 4.17 -7.99
C ARG A 107 18.11 3.43 -8.82
N CYS A 108 17.62 4.06 -9.90
CA CYS A 108 16.73 3.40 -10.85
C CYS A 108 17.35 2.11 -11.43
N GLY A 109 18.64 2.16 -11.81
CA GLY A 109 19.37 0.97 -12.27
C GLY A 109 19.45 -0.13 -11.21
N MET A 110 19.68 0.22 -9.94
CA MET A 110 19.69 -0.75 -8.84
C MET A 110 18.31 -1.37 -8.62
N ASP A 111 17.23 -0.57 -8.64
CA ASP A 111 15.86 -1.06 -8.48
C ASP A 111 15.47 -2.04 -9.60
N LEU A 112 15.95 -1.81 -10.83
CA LEU A 112 15.74 -2.71 -11.97
C LEU A 112 16.46 -4.06 -11.83
N ILE A 113 17.58 -4.11 -11.09
CA ILE A 113 18.38 -5.33 -10.85
C ILE A 113 17.89 -6.09 -9.60
N GLN A 114 17.08 -5.46 -8.74
CA GLN A 114 16.47 -6.17 -7.61
C GLN A 114 15.51 -7.27 -8.09
N PRO A 115 15.22 -8.30 -7.26
CA PRO A 115 14.37 -9.43 -7.67
C PRO A 115 13.02 -9.02 -8.29
N VAL A 116 12.37 -7.99 -7.76
CA VAL A 116 11.08 -7.50 -8.28
C VAL A 116 11.21 -6.87 -9.68
N GLY A 117 12.27 -6.09 -9.91
CA GLY A 117 12.60 -5.53 -11.20
C GLY A 117 13.01 -6.59 -12.21
N LEU A 118 13.77 -7.61 -11.80
CA LEU A 118 14.16 -8.72 -12.66
C LEU A 118 12.98 -9.59 -13.09
N ILE A 119 12.03 -9.87 -12.19
CA ILE A 119 10.78 -10.57 -12.55
C ILE A 119 10.03 -9.75 -13.61
N TRP A 120 9.92 -8.44 -13.41
CA TRP A 120 9.24 -7.55 -14.35
C TRP A 120 9.90 -7.56 -15.73
N LEU A 121 11.22 -7.37 -15.80
CA LEU A 121 11.99 -7.42 -17.05
C LEU A 121 11.96 -8.82 -17.70
N GLY A 122 11.94 -9.87 -16.88
CA GLY A 122 11.78 -11.25 -17.33
C GLY A 122 10.44 -11.51 -17.99
N LEU A 123 9.34 -10.98 -17.43
CA LEU A 123 8.01 -11.06 -18.04
C LEU A 123 7.98 -10.35 -19.41
N LEU A 124 8.66 -9.21 -19.54
CA LEU A 124 8.82 -8.54 -20.85
C LEU A 124 9.67 -9.36 -21.83
N ALA A 125 10.75 -9.98 -21.36
CA ALA A 125 11.57 -10.88 -22.18
C ALA A 125 10.75 -12.08 -22.69
N LEU A 126 9.93 -12.69 -21.83
CA LEU A 126 9.04 -13.80 -22.20
C LEU A 126 7.95 -13.36 -23.19
N ALA A 127 7.40 -12.15 -23.02
CA ALA A 127 6.45 -11.58 -23.96
C ALA A 127 7.08 -11.39 -25.35
N THR A 128 8.26 -10.79 -25.43
CA THR A 128 8.95 -10.59 -26.72
C THR A 128 9.36 -11.90 -27.38
N HIS A 129 9.82 -12.87 -26.60
CA HIS A 129 10.11 -14.22 -27.10
C HIS A 129 8.85 -14.89 -27.67
N ALA A 130 7.73 -14.82 -26.96
CA ALA A 130 6.45 -15.37 -27.40
C ALA A 130 5.89 -14.69 -28.65
N VAL A 131 6.09 -13.37 -28.82
CA VAL A 131 5.71 -12.66 -30.06
C VAL A 131 6.47 -13.20 -31.26
N ARG A 132 7.76 -13.50 -31.10
CA ARG A 132 8.59 -14.08 -32.17
C ARG A 132 8.13 -15.49 -32.52
N GLN A 133 7.85 -16.32 -31.51
CA GLN A 133 7.30 -17.66 -31.72
C GLN A 133 5.96 -17.61 -32.47
N TRP A 134 5.08 -16.68 -32.10
CA TRP A 134 3.78 -16.49 -32.74
C TRP A 134 3.91 -16.03 -34.19
N ARG A 135 4.79 -15.06 -34.48
CA ARG A 135 5.08 -14.60 -35.86
C ARG A 135 5.62 -15.70 -36.77
N ARG A 136 6.21 -16.75 -36.19
CA ARG A 136 6.69 -17.95 -36.90
C ARG A 136 5.65 -19.07 -36.98
N GLY A 137 4.44 -18.88 -36.44
CA GLY A 137 3.38 -19.89 -36.41
C GLY A 137 3.62 -21.05 -35.43
N THR A 138 4.60 -20.94 -34.52
CA THR A 138 4.95 -22.03 -33.59
C THR A 138 4.09 -22.08 -32.33
N VAL A 139 3.44 -20.97 -31.98
CA VAL A 139 2.53 -20.86 -30.82
C VAL A 139 1.33 -20.00 -31.18
N SER A 140 0.24 -20.18 -30.43
CA SER A 140 -0.95 -19.30 -30.53
C SER A 140 -0.64 -17.86 -30.11
N GLY A 141 -1.33 -16.90 -30.73
CA GLY A 141 -1.27 -15.48 -30.38
C GLY A 141 -1.70 -15.15 -28.95
N PHE A 142 -2.39 -16.08 -28.28
CA PHE A 142 -2.72 -15.94 -26.86
C PHE A 142 -1.48 -15.88 -25.95
N LYS A 143 -0.42 -16.64 -26.27
CA LYS A 143 0.79 -16.74 -25.44
C LYS A 143 1.51 -15.40 -25.22
N PRO A 144 1.82 -14.60 -26.27
CA PRO A 144 2.43 -13.28 -26.06
C PRO A 144 1.51 -12.31 -25.30
N ILE A 145 0.19 -12.38 -25.53
CA ILE A 145 -0.77 -11.56 -24.80
C ILE A 145 -0.74 -11.89 -23.31
N ALA A 146 -0.75 -13.17 -22.95
CA ALA A 146 -0.70 -13.59 -21.55
C ALA A 146 0.56 -13.08 -20.81
N TRP A 147 1.73 -13.17 -21.44
CA TRP A 147 2.97 -12.63 -20.84
C TRP A 147 2.97 -11.10 -20.74
N LEU A 148 2.44 -10.41 -21.76
CA LEU A 148 2.32 -8.96 -21.73
C LEU A 148 1.35 -8.49 -20.62
N VAL A 149 0.23 -9.19 -20.45
CA VAL A 149 -0.70 -8.96 -19.33
C VAL A 149 0.02 -9.18 -18.00
N GLY A 150 0.80 -10.26 -17.86
CA GLY A 150 1.62 -10.50 -16.67
C GLY A 150 2.59 -9.36 -16.38
N PHE A 151 3.31 -8.87 -17.40
CA PHE A 151 4.22 -7.72 -17.30
C PHE A 151 3.49 -6.45 -16.82
N VAL A 152 2.33 -6.15 -17.40
CA VAL A 152 1.53 -4.97 -17.05
C VAL A 152 0.97 -5.08 -15.64
N LEU A 153 0.38 -6.23 -15.27
CA LEU A 153 -0.19 -6.44 -13.95
C LEU A 153 0.89 -6.40 -12.86
N TRP A 154 2.03 -7.05 -13.09
CA TRP A 154 3.17 -6.98 -12.15
C TRP A 154 3.69 -5.54 -12.01
N GLY A 155 3.78 -4.82 -13.13
CA GLY A 155 4.16 -3.40 -13.15
C GLY A 155 3.20 -2.53 -12.35
N ILE A 156 1.88 -2.72 -12.51
CA ILE A 156 0.83 -1.96 -11.80
C ILE A 156 0.84 -2.28 -10.30
N VAL A 157 0.81 -3.56 -9.92
CA VAL A 157 0.71 -3.97 -8.51
C VAL A 157 1.99 -3.59 -7.74
N GLY A 158 3.15 -3.67 -8.38
CA GLY A 158 4.41 -3.20 -7.81
C GLY A 158 4.64 -1.69 -7.95
N ASN A 159 3.71 -0.93 -8.55
CA ASN A 159 3.91 0.48 -8.81
C ASN A 159 3.77 1.32 -7.53
N PRO A 160 4.69 2.27 -7.25
CA PRO A 160 4.57 3.15 -6.09
C PRO A 160 3.33 4.06 -6.11
N GLY A 161 2.88 4.50 -7.28
CA GLY A 161 1.65 5.29 -7.43
C GLY A 161 0.39 4.48 -7.13
N PHE A 162 0.32 3.25 -7.65
CA PHE A 162 -0.79 2.33 -7.33
C PHE A 162 -0.80 1.96 -5.84
N ALA A 163 0.36 1.64 -5.26
CA ALA A 163 0.46 1.36 -3.83
C ALA A 163 0.00 2.55 -2.98
N ASN A 164 0.42 3.78 -3.34
CA ASN A 164 -0.03 4.99 -2.67
C ASN A 164 -1.54 5.20 -2.78
N TRP A 165 -2.11 4.99 -3.97
CA TRP A 165 -3.56 5.04 -4.18
C TRP A 165 -4.30 4.00 -3.34
N ALA A 166 -3.83 2.76 -3.30
CA ALA A 166 -4.43 1.70 -2.49
C ALA A 166 -4.35 2.05 -1.00
N SER A 167 -3.21 2.58 -0.53
CA SER A 167 -3.05 3.06 0.83
C SER A 167 -4.01 4.20 1.15
N SER A 168 -4.21 5.15 0.25
CA SER A 168 -5.13 6.27 0.48
C SER A 168 -6.61 5.86 0.52
N GLN A 169 -6.98 4.68 0.00
CA GLN A 169 -8.35 4.16 0.14
C GLN A 169 -8.62 3.57 1.53
N VAL A 170 -7.59 3.06 2.20
CA VAL A 170 -7.72 2.38 3.50
C VAL A 170 -7.40 3.32 4.65
N GLU A 171 -6.31 4.07 4.54
CA GLU A 171 -5.94 5.02 5.57
C GLU A 171 -7.07 6.04 5.71
N SER A 172 -7.51 6.26 6.96
CA SER A 172 -8.50 7.29 7.28
C SER A 172 -8.13 8.57 6.52
N PRO A 173 -9.10 9.35 6.00
CA PRO A 173 -8.76 10.58 5.31
C PRO A 173 -7.74 11.33 6.15
N LEU A 174 -6.62 11.67 5.52
CA LEU A 174 -5.62 12.60 6.05
C LEU A 174 -6.31 13.96 6.15
N VAL A 175 -7.25 14.08 7.07
CA VAL A 175 -7.82 15.35 7.42
C VAL A 175 -6.72 16.06 8.19
N SER A 176 -6.29 17.21 7.69
CA SER A 176 -5.42 18.10 8.44
C SER A 176 -6.07 18.54 9.76
N GLU A 177 -7.39 18.36 9.88
CA GLU A 177 -8.22 18.77 11.02
C GLU A 177 -9.14 17.64 11.49
N PRO A 178 -9.05 17.19 12.76
CA PRO A 178 -7.99 17.53 13.70
C PRO A 178 -6.66 16.91 13.28
N HIS A 179 -5.54 17.61 13.57
CA HIS A 179 -4.20 17.16 13.20
C HIS A 179 -3.94 15.72 13.68
N PRO A 180 -3.33 14.82 12.87
CA PRO A 180 -3.14 13.41 13.27
C PRO A 180 -2.28 13.25 14.53
N ALA A 181 -1.27 14.09 14.69
CA ALA A 181 -0.44 14.14 15.89
C ALA A 181 -1.13 14.93 17.01
N LEU A 182 -1.37 14.27 18.15
CA LEU A 182 -2.17 14.78 19.25
C LEU A 182 -1.58 16.05 19.87
N GLU A 183 -0.26 16.11 19.99
CA GLU A 183 0.47 17.24 20.56
C GLU A 183 0.36 18.54 19.76
N GLN A 184 -0.14 18.46 18.53
CA GLN A 184 -0.37 19.61 17.65
C GLN A 184 -1.84 20.01 17.57
N ARG A 185 -2.73 19.28 18.26
CA ARG A 185 -4.14 19.65 18.34
C ARG A 185 -4.33 20.76 19.37
N SER A 186 -5.19 21.72 19.05
CA SER A 186 -5.78 22.60 20.05
C SER A 186 -6.78 21.79 20.88
N LEU A 187 -6.35 21.35 22.05
CA LEU A 187 -7.19 20.60 22.99
C LEU A 187 -7.73 21.55 24.07
N ASP A 188 -9.03 21.50 24.34
CA ASP A 188 -9.63 22.23 25.47
C ASP A 188 -9.13 21.67 26.81
N ARG A 189 -8.85 20.36 26.85
CA ARG A 189 -8.27 19.62 27.97
C ARG A 189 -7.43 18.43 27.49
N PRO A 190 -6.42 17.99 28.24
CA PRO A 190 -5.64 16.81 27.88
C PRO A 190 -6.47 15.53 28.02
N LEU A 191 -6.15 14.52 27.22
CA LEU A 191 -6.81 13.22 27.29
C LEU A 191 -6.43 12.48 28.58
N ASP A 192 -7.37 11.75 29.18
CA ASP A 192 -7.11 10.95 30.39
C ASP A 192 -6.12 9.83 30.13
N ALA A 193 -6.14 9.29 28.91
CA ALA A 193 -5.13 8.37 28.43
C ALA A 193 -5.02 8.36 26.90
N VAL A 194 -3.89 7.89 26.40
CA VAL A 194 -3.76 7.35 25.05
C VAL A 194 -3.47 5.85 25.11
N VAL A 195 -4.13 5.07 24.27
CA VAL A 195 -3.93 3.64 24.12
C VAL A 195 -3.01 3.40 22.92
N VAL A 196 -1.93 2.66 23.12
CA VAL A 196 -0.97 2.28 22.09
C VAL A 196 -1.16 0.81 21.75
N LEU A 197 -1.75 0.53 20.58
CA LEU A 197 -1.93 -0.85 20.15
C LEU A 197 -0.60 -1.53 19.84
N GLY A 198 -0.49 -2.79 20.29
CA GLY A 198 0.70 -3.61 20.14
C GLY A 198 1.22 -3.72 18.69
N GLY A 199 2.53 -3.88 18.57
CA GLY A 199 3.27 -3.87 17.30
C GLY A 199 4.09 -2.60 17.13
N GLY A 200 4.93 -2.56 16.10
CA GLY A 200 5.84 -1.42 15.87
C GLY A 200 7.17 -1.50 16.64
N SER A 201 7.34 -2.50 17.49
CA SER A 201 8.56 -2.75 18.25
C SER A 201 8.94 -4.23 18.17
N SER A 202 10.19 -4.53 18.52
CA SER A 202 10.69 -5.90 18.58
C SER A 202 11.70 -6.06 19.72
N ALA A 203 11.64 -7.21 20.39
CA ALA A 203 12.71 -7.64 21.28
C ALA A 203 13.79 -8.34 20.43
N ILE A 204 14.91 -7.65 20.21
CA ILE A 204 16.03 -8.16 19.40
C ILE A 204 16.84 -9.17 20.21
N ALA A 205 16.97 -8.93 21.51
CA ALA A 205 17.50 -9.86 22.51
C ALA A 205 16.74 -9.66 23.83
N PRO A 206 16.82 -10.59 24.80
CA PRO A 206 16.20 -10.40 26.11
C PRO A 206 16.62 -9.07 26.74
N GLY A 207 15.66 -8.20 27.04
CA GLY A 207 15.91 -6.86 27.59
C GLY A 207 16.42 -5.81 26.60
N PHE A 208 16.63 -6.14 25.32
CA PHE A 208 17.04 -5.20 24.28
C PHE A 208 15.93 -5.04 23.23
N TYR A 209 15.31 -3.86 23.24
CA TYR A 209 14.13 -3.53 22.44
C TYR A 209 14.45 -2.44 21.44
N GLU A 210 13.95 -2.60 20.22
CA GLU A 210 14.09 -1.59 19.17
C GLU A 210 12.72 -1.25 18.57
N LEU A 211 12.64 -0.01 18.08
CA LEU A 211 11.53 0.40 17.22
C LEU A 211 11.71 -0.23 15.85
N GLY A 212 10.67 -0.91 15.39
CA GLY A 212 10.59 -1.47 14.05
C GLY A 212 9.75 -0.60 13.12
N ARG A 213 9.26 -1.23 12.06
CA ARG A 213 8.26 -0.62 11.19
C ARG A 213 6.98 -0.35 11.98
N ASP A 214 6.46 0.87 11.87
CA ASP A 214 5.33 1.39 12.66
C ASP A 214 5.66 1.70 14.14
N GLY A 215 6.95 1.84 14.49
CA GLY A 215 7.39 2.27 15.82
C GLY A 215 6.99 3.70 16.19
N GLU A 216 6.53 4.48 15.20
CA GLU A 216 5.94 5.81 15.41
C GLU A 216 4.79 5.78 16.41
N ARG A 217 4.12 4.63 16.62
CA ARG A 217 3.10 4.47 17.67
C ARG A 217 3.62 4.78 19.07
N VAL A 218 4.79 4.23 19.42
CA VAL A 218 5.43 4.43 20.72
C VAL A 218 5.94 5.87 20.84
N ILE A 219 6.57 6.38 19.78
CA ILE A 219 7.06 7.76 19.73
C ILE A 219 5.91 8.78 19.90
N SER A 220 4.79 8.57 19.19
CA SER A 220 3.63 9.47 19.25
C SER A 220 3.04 9.54 20.66
N ALA A 221 3.01 8.41 21.38
CA ALA A 221 2.54 8.37 22.76
C ALA A 221 3.47 9.14 23.70
N ALA A 222 4.79 8.98 23.55
CA ALA A 222 5.78 9.76 24.31
C ALA A 222 5.68 11.26 24.01
N GLN A 223 5.52 11.64 22.74
CA GLN A 223 5.33 13.03 22.32
C GLN A 223 4.07 13.64 22.93
N ALA A 224 2.93 12.93 22.86
CA ALA A 224 1.69 13.35 23.49
C ALA A 224 1.84 13.55 25.00
N TYR A 225 2.54 12.65 25.69
CA TYR A 225 2.79 12.76 27.12
C TYR A 225 3.67 13.98 27.48
N HIS A 226 4.81 14.14 26.80
CA HIS A 226 5.74 15.26 27.06
C HIS A 226 5.14 16.62 26.71
N ALA A 227 4.25 16.67 25.71
CA ALA A 227 3.48 17.85 25.38
C ALA A 227 2.31 18.14 26.36
N LYS A 228 2.13 17.28 27.38
CA LYS A 228 1.00 17.32 28.33
C LYS A 228 -0.36 17.21 27.64
N ALA A 229 -0.42 16.61 26.46
CA ALA A 229 -1.65 16.38 25.72
C ALA A 229 -2.41 15.14 26.22
N THR A 230 -1.75 14.30 27.03
CA THR A 230 -2.37 13.17 27.72
C THR A 230 -1.79 12.97 29.12
N ARG A 231 -2.58 12.43 30.04
CA ARG A 231 -2.21 12.19 31.45
C ARG A 231 -1.68 10.78 31.74
N ALA A 232 -1.96 9.82 30.86
CA ALA A 232 -1.52 8.43 31.00
C ALA A 232 -1.33 7.74 29.63
N ILE A 233 -0.58 6.64 29.61
CA ILE A 233 -0.39 5.81 28.41
C ILE A 233 -0.80 4.38 28.76
N ILE A 234 -1.68 3.78 27.97
CA ILE A 234 -2.07 2.37 28.07
C ILE A 234 -1.39 1.63 26.92
N VAL A 235 -0.50 0.69 27.20
CA VAL A 235 0.14 -0.17 26.19
C VAL A 235 -0.54 -1.54 26.15
N THR A 236 -0.75 -2.07 24.94
CA THR A 236 -1.50 -3.31 24.74
C THR A 236 -0.67 -4.39 24.04
N GLY A 237 -1.18 -5.62 24.10
CA GLY A 237 -0.79 -6.70 23.22
C GLY A 237 -0.06 -7.85 23.92
N SER A 238 -0.44 -9.09 23.62
CA SER A 238 0.17 -10.31 24.13
C SER A 238 0.90 -11.07 23.03
N SER A 239 1.88 -11.90 23.42
CA SER A 239 2.51 -12.88 22.51
C SER A 239 1.85 -14.25 22.69
N THR A 240 1.68 -14.97 21.57
CA THR A 240 1.21 -16.37 21.54
C THR A 240 2.32 -17.36 21.19
N ASP A 241 3.51 -16.85 20.85
CA ASP A 241 4.63 -17.59 20.26
C ASP A 241 5.84 -17.69 21.22
N GLY A 242 5.65 -17.31 22.48
CA GLY A 242 6.67 -17.41 23.54
C GLY A 242 7.70 -16.28 23.53
N TYR A 243 7.56 -15.30 22.63
CA TYR A 243 8.33 -14.06 22.65
C TYR A 243 7.79 -13.09 23.72
N GLU A 244 8.57 -12.05 24.02
CA GLU A 244 8.11 -11.04 24.95
C GLU A 244 6.89 -10.28 24.41
N PRO A 245 5.86 -10.03 25.24
CA PRO A 245 4.61 -9.42 24.76
C PRO A 245 4.83 -7.97 24.30
N PRO A 246 4.13 -7.51 23.25
CA PRO A 246 4.24 -6.14 22.75
C PRO A 246 4.09 -5.06 23.81
N TRP A 247 3.20 -5.23 24.80
CA TRP A 247 3.05 -4.24 25.89
C TRP A 247 4.36 -4.03 26.67
N LYS A 248 5.17 -5.08 26.85
CA LYS A 248 6.45 -5.02 27.58
C LYS A 248 7.49 -4.26 26.77
N GLN A 249 7.56 -4.53 25.47
CA GLN A 249 8.46 -3.85 24.55
C GLN A 249 8.16 -2.35 24.51
N SER A 250 6.88 -1.97 24.32
CA SER A 250 6.43 -0.58 24.34
C SER A 250 6.68 0.09 25.68
N THR A 251 6.45 -0.60 26.80
CA THR A 251 6.77 -0.08 28.14
C THR A 251 8.24 0.32 28.24
N GLN A 252 9.16 -0.58 27.90
CA GLN A 252 10.60 -0.32 28.06
C GLN A 252 11.09 0.80 27.15
N LEU A 253 10.56 0.87 25.93
CA LEU A 253 10.85 1.96 25.01
C LEU A 253 10.31 3.31 25.54
N LEU A 254 9.09 3.36 26.08
CA LEU A 254 8.54 4.58 26.70
C LEU A 254 9.38 5.05 27.91
N LEU A 255 9.81 4.12 28.76
CA LEU A 255 10.72 4.42 29.88
C LEU A 255 12.03 5.04 29.37
N SER A 256 12.60 4.48 28.30
CA SER A 256 13.82 5.02 27.68
C SER A 256 13.64 6.43 27.09
N LEU A 257 12.40 6.78 26.73
CA LEU A 257 12.01 8.11 26.23
C LEU A 257 11.63 9.08 27.37
N GLY A 258 11.88 8.70 28.63
CA GLY A 258 11.63 9.55 29.79
C GLY A 258 10.16 9.64 30.22
N VAL A 259 9.30 8.74 29.74
CA VAL A 259 7.95 8.58 30.31
C VAL A 259 8.08 7.79 31.61
N PRO A 260 7.57 8.29 32.75
CA PRO A 260 7.73 7.61 34.02
C PRO A 260 6.80 6.39 34.14
N GLU A 261 7.17 5.40 34.93
CA GLU A 261 6.46 4.11 34.96
C GLU A 261 5.03 4.24 35.52
N GLU A 262 4.82 5.13 36.49
CA GLU A 262 3.55 5.32 37.19
C GLU A 262 2.42 5.94 36.33
N VAL A 263 2.72 6.32 35.08
CA VAL A 263 1.71 6.75 34.09
C VAL A 263 1.48 5.70 32.99
N ILE A 264 2.19 4.56 33.03
CA ILE A 264 2.10 3.51 32.03
C ILE A 264 1.27 2.35 32.56
N PHE A 265 0.15 2.10 31.91
CA PHE A 265 -0.78 1.01 32.19
C PHE A 265 -0.66 -0.07 31.13
N ARG A 266 -0.83 -1.34 31.52
CA ARG A 266 -0.55 -2.49 30.66
C ARG A 266 -1.78 -3.38 30.59
N ILE A 267 -2.20 -3.71 29.38
CA ILE A 267 -3.28 -4.67 29.16
C ILE A 267 -2.88 -5.70 28.11
N GLU A 268 -3.50 -6.87 28.21
CA GLU A 268 -3.24 -7.99 27.32
C GLU A 268 -4.16 -8.00 26.09
N GLY A 269 -3.79 -8.77 25.07
CA GLY A 269 -4.62 -9.00 23.89
C GLY A 269 -3.83 -9.62 22.75
N VAL A 270 -4.18 -10.84 22.34
CA VAL A 270 -3.48 -11.57 21.25
C VAL A 270 -3.83 -11.06 19.85
N ASN A 271 -4.88 -10.23 19.75
CA ASN A 271 -5.30 -9.55 18.53
C ASN A 271 -6.13 -8.32 18.92
N THR A 272 -6.41 -7.45 17.95
CA THR A 272 -7.10 -6.18 18.21
C THR A 272 -8.49 -6.35 18.83
N ARG A 273 -9.23 -7.41 18.53
CA ARG A 273 -10.53 -7.65 19.20
C ARG A 273 -10.34 -7.93 20.69
N ALA A 274 -9.36 -8.77 21.03
CA ALA A 274 -9.02 -9.05 22.43
C ALA A 274 -8.51 -7.80 23.15
N GLU A 275 -7.67 -6.98 22.49
CA GLU A 275 -7.19 -5.70 23.03
C GLU A 275 -8.36 -4.75 23.36
N MET A 276 -9.34 -4.61 22.46
CA MET A 276 -10.53 -3.78 22.74
C MET A 276 -11.36 -4.31 23.90
N LYS A 277 -11.50 -5.64 24.03
CA LYS A 277 -12.21 -6.25 25.17
C LYS A 277 -11.50 -5.96 26.50
N SER A 278 -10.17 -6.11 26.53
CA SER A 278 -9.37 -5.81 27.72
C SER A 278 -9.37 -4.32 28.06
N LEU A 279 -9.38 -3.44 27.05
CA LEU A 279 -9.52 -2.00 27.25
C LEU A 279 -10.88 -1.64 27.85
N LYS A 280 -11.98 -2.25 27.36
CA LYS A 280 -13.31 -2.05 27.93
C LYS A 280 -13.37 -2.46 29.40
N GLN A 281 -12.78 -3.60 29.74
CA GLN A 281 -12.68 -4.05 31.14
C GLN A 281 -11.89 -3.06 32.01
N LEU A 282 -10.79 -2.51 31.50
CA LEU A 282 -10.01 -1.50 32.20
C LEU A 282 -10.81 -0.21 32.41
N MET A 283 -11.56 0.25 31.41
CA MET A 283 -12.38 1.46 31.49
C MET A 283 -13.60 1.30 32.41
N ASP A 284 -14.20 0.12 32.46
CA ASP A 284 -15.33 -0.19 33.38
C ASP A 284 -14.89 -0.30 34.84
N SER A 285 -13.62 -0.59 35.09
CA SER A 285 -13.06 -0.75 36.43
C SER A 285 -11.63 -0.20 36.47
N PRO A 286 -11.47 1.13 36.35
CA PRO A 286 -10.15 1.75 36.25
C PRO A 286 -9.42 1.63 37.59
N PRO A 287 -8.12 1.28 37.60
CA PRO A 287 -7.30 1.32 38.80
C PRO A 287 -7.31 2.71 39.42
N ALA A 288 -7.31 2.81 40.76
CA ALA A 288 -7.32 4.09 41.47
C ALA A 288 -6.22 5.04 40.97
N GLN A 289 -5.00 4.52 40.81
CA GLN A 289 -3.85 5.29 40.30
C GLN A 289 -4.04 5.87 38.88
N TRP A 290 -4.94 5.30 38.06
CA TRP A 290 -5.32 5.89 36.78
C TRP A 290 -6.44 6.91 36.97
N LYS A 291 -7.47 6.54 37.73
CA LYS A 291 -8.64 7.39 37.98
C LYS A 291 -8.27 8.71 38.68
N ASP A 292 -7.29 8.68 39.57
CA ASP A 292 -6.74 9.87 40.25
C ASP A 292 -6.05 10.85 39.27
N ARG A 293 -5.79 10.41 38.04
CA ARG A 293 -5.23 11.23 36.95
C ARG A 293 -6.29 11.69 35.96
N TRP A 294 -7.57 11.40 36.17
CA TRP A 294 -8.60 11.87 35.23
C TRP A 294 -8.76 13.39 35.30
N THR A 295 -9.25 13.98 34.22
CA THR A 295 -9.66 15.38 34.20
C THR A 295 -10.86 15.57 35.13
N GLU A 296 -11.07 16.79 35.62
CA GLU A 296 -12.22 17.12 36.47
C GLU A 296 -13.54 16.77 35.76
N GLU A 297 -13.65 17.11 34.47
CA GLU A 297 -14.83 16.85 33.66
C GLU A 297 -15.06 15.34 33.43
N SER A 298 -14.00 14.54 33.36
CA SER A 298 -14.10 13.07 33.28
C SER A 298 -14.39 12.41 34.62
N MET A 299 -13.99 13.04 35.73
CA MET A 299 -14.45 12.64 37.06
C MET A 299 -15.93 12.94 37.28
N GLU A 300 -16.42 14.06 36.77
CA GLU A 300 -17.83 14.46 36.84
C GLU A 300 -18.73 13.60 35.96
N SER A 301 -18.32 13.32 34.71
CA SER A 301 -19.08 12.46 33.80
C SER A 301 -19.03 10.99 34.19
N GLY A 302 -17.97 10.58 34.91
CA GLY A 302 -17.66 9.18 35.18
C GLY A 302 -17.03 8.43 34.00
N GLU A 303 -16.68 9.12 32.92
CA GLU A 303 -16.15 8.55 31.69
C GLU A 303 -14.84 9.23 31.25
N PRO A 304 -13.75 8.47 31.00
CA PRO A 304 -12.49 9.02 30.55
C PRO A 304 -12.48 9.27 29.04
N GLN A 305 -11.87 10.37 28.62
CA GLN A 305 -11.59 10.68 27.23
C GLN A 305 -10.28 10.00 26.80
N VAL A 306 -10.39 8.98 25.95
CA VAL A 306 -9.26 8.11 25.58
C VAL A 306 -8.95 8.20 24.09
N GLY A 307 -7.68 8.47 23.77
CA GLY A 307 -7.16 8.42 22.40
C GLY A 307 -6.65 7.02 22.02
N LEU A 308 -6.72 6.66 20.74
CA LEU A 308 -6.24 5.38 20.21
C LEU A 308 -5.13 5.58 19.17
N ILE A 309 -3.91 5.22 19.53
CA ILE A 309 -2.72 5.27 18.70
C ILE A 309 -2.46 3.90 18.05
N THR A 310 -2.49 3.87 16.73
CA THR A 310 -2.01 2.75 15.91
C THR A 310 -1.62 3.25 14.51
N SER A 311 -1.07 2.37 13.67
CA SER A 311 -0.77 2.72 12.28
C SER A 311 -2.04 3.16 11.54
N ALA A 312 -1.92 4.15 10.66
CA ALA A 312 -3.05 4.79 10.00
C ALA A 312 -3.93 3.79 9.25
N PHE A 313 -3.31 2.82 8.57
CA PHE A 313 -4.04 1.77 7.86
C PHE A 313 -4.82 0.81 8.77
N HIS A 314 -4.48 0.72 10.06
CA HIS A 314 -5.20 -0.08 11.06
C HIS A 314 -6.31 0.68 11.77
N ILE A 315 -6.31 2.02 11.75
CA ILE A 315 -7.30 2.84 12.47
C ILE A 315 -8.75 2.48 12.08
N PRO A 316 -9.14 2.32 10.80
CA PRO A 316 -10.51 1.96 10.45
C PRO A 316 -10.97 0.65 11.07
N ARG A 317 -10.07 -0.34 11.16
CA ARG A 317 -10.36 -1.63 11.79
C ARG A 317 -10.45 -1.49 13.30
N ALA A 318 -9.47 -0.83 13.91
CA ALA A 318 -9.41 -0.65 15.35
C ALA A 318 -10.63 0.13 15.88
N MET A 319 -11.03 1.21 15.21
CA MET A 319 -12.21 2.02 15.55
C MET A 319 -13.52 1.25 15.39
N ARG A 320 -13.67 0.43 14.34
CA ARG A 320 -14.83 -0.45 14.18
C ARG A 320 -14.93 -1.46 15.33
N LEU A 321 -13.81 -2.09 15.70
CA LEU A 321 -13.77 -3.03 16.81
C LEU A 321 -14.02 -2.36 18.16
N ALA A 322 -13.52 -1.15 18.35
CA ALA A 322 -13.79 -0.33 19.53
C ALA A 322 -15.29 -0.03 19.65
N SER A 323 -15.91 0.45 18.57
CA SER A 323 -17.36 0.70 18.53
C SER A 323 -18.17 -0.56 18.84
N ASN A 324 -17.79 -1.72 18.29
CA ASN A 324 -18.42 -3.00 18.60
C ASN A 324 -18.26 -3.44 20.07
N ALA A 325 -17.23 -2.94 20.75
CA ALA A 325 -16.97 -3.17 22.17
C ALA A 325 -17.57 -2.05 23.07
N SER A 326 -18.38 -1.16 22.50
CA SER A 326 -18.92 0.02 23.18
C SER A 326 -17.84 0.93 23.78
N LEU A 327 -16.75 1.12 23.04
CA LEU A 327 -15.68 2.05 23.35
C LEU A 327 -15.77 3.25 22.41
N ASP A 328 -15.95 4.44 22.98
CA ASP A 328 -15.80 5.70 22.27
C ASP A 328 -14.35 6.19 22.41
N LEU A 329 -13.59 6.15 21.31
CA LEU A 329 -12.16 6.46 21.31
C LEU A 329 -11.86 7.55 20.26
N ILE A 330 -10.86 8.37 20.55
CA ILE A 330 -10.40 9.39 19.61
C ILE A 330 -9.31 8.79 18.72
N PRO A 331 -9.48 8.70 17.39
CA PRO A 331 -8.46 8.12 16.53
C PRO A 331 -7.22 9.03 16.45
N LEU A 332 -6.05 8.43 16.69
CA LEU A 332 -4.73 9.05 16.60
C LEU A 332 -3.86 8.25 15.60
N PRO A 333 -4.12 8.38 14.28
CA PRO A 333 -3.36 7.67 13.25
C PRO A 333 -1.90 8.12 13.22
N CYS A 334 -0.98 7.17 13.10
CA CYS A 334 0.44 7.42 12.85
C CYS A 334 0.99 6.47 11.77
N ALA A 335 2.29 6.53 11.43
CA ALA A 335 2.91 5.60 10.47
C ALA A 335 2.15 5.48 9.12
N PHE A 336 1.76 6.62 8.54
CA PHE A 336 1.06 6.67 7.25
C PHE A 336 1.92 6.11 6.10
N ARG A 337 1.30 5.31 5.24
CA ARG A 337 1.88 4.83 3.98
C ARG A 337 1.47 5.73 2.82
N ALA A 338 0.25 6.25 2.84
CA ALA A 338 -0.21 7.22 1.86
C ALA A 338 0.54 8.55 2.05
N LYS A 339 1.01 9.09 0.93
CA LYS A 339 1.70 10.37 0.84
C LYS A 339 0.85 11.29 0.00
N ASN A 340 0.37 12.37 0.63
CA ASN A 340 -0.44 13.40 -0.03
C ASN A 340 0.37 14.60 -0.52
N ASN A 341 1.69 14.55 -0.38
CA ASN A 341 2.55 15.63 -0.87
C ASN A 341 2.66 15.53 -2.40
N PRO A 342 2.30 16.59 -3.16
CA PRO A 342 2.46 16.59 -4.60
C PRO A 342 3.93 16.42 -4.95
N ARG A 343 4.22 15.43 -5.79
CA ARG A 343 5.57 15.17 -6.31
C ARG A 343 5.50 15.11 -7.83
N PRO A 344 6.52 15.64 -8.54
CA PRO A 344 6.60 15.47 -9.98
C PRO A 344 6.72 13.99 -10.32
N TRP A 345 6.15 13.60 -11.45
CA TRP A 345 6.30 12.25 -11.97
C TRP A 345 7.77 11.97 -12.33
N LEU A 346 8.22 10.74 -12.08
CA LEU A 346 9.57 10.26 -12.40
C LEU A 346 9.49 9.00 -13.22
N ALA A 347 10.39 8.84 -14.18
CA ALA A 347 10.49 7.62 -14.98
C ALA A 347 10.76 6.40 -14.10
N SER A 348 11.59 6.54 -13.07
CA SER A 348 11.83 5.49 -12.07
C SER A 348 10.56 5.05 -11.32
N SER A 349 9.52 5.88 -11.25
CA SER A 349 8.24 5.51 -10.64
C SER A 349 7.47 4.44 -11.42
N LEU A 350 7.92 4.07 -12.63
CA LEU A 350 7.38 2.92 -13.36
C LEU A 350 8.00 1.59 -12.91
N VAL A 351 9.18 1.61 -12.28
CA VAL A 351 9.87 0.40 -11.84
C VAL A 351 9.12 -0.18 -10.64
N PRO A 352 8.67 -1.45 -10.68
CA PRO A 352 7.98 -2.05 -9.56
C PRO A 352 8.95 -2.31 -8.39
N GLY A 353 8.49 -2.04 -7.16
CA GLY A 353 9.31 -2.15 -5.95
C GLY A 353 8.73 -3.11 -4.91
N ALA A 354 9.61 -3.77 -4.15
CA ALA A 354 9.21 -4.67 -3.08
C ALA A 354 8.39 -3.95 -1.98
N GLY A 355 8.74 -2.70 -1.66
CA GLY A 355 7.98 -1.89 -0.70
C GLY A 355 6.54 -1.63 -1.15
N SER A 356 6.32 -1.36 -2.45
CA SER A 356 5.00 -1.16 -3.02
C SER A 356 4.14 -2.43 -2.95
N LEU A 357 4.72 -3.60 -3.25
CA LEU A 357 4.04 -4.89 -3.12
C LEU A 357 3.64 -5.17 -1.67
N ASP A 358 4.53 -4.88 -0.72
CA ASP A 358 4.26 -5.04 0.71
C ASP A 358 3.14 -4.10 1.20
N ASP A 359 3.12 -2.84 0.75
CA ASP A 359 2.04 -1.90 1.09
C ASP A 359 0.70 -2.33 0.49
N VAL A 360 0.67 -2.73 -0.79
CA VAL A 360 -0.53 -3.30 -1.41
C VAL A 360 -1.01 -4.53 -0.64
N GLY A 361 -0.10 -5.45 -0.27
CA GLY A 361 -0.44 -6.64 0.52
C GLY A 361 -1.11 -6.31 1.86
N LYS A 362 -0.65 -5.27 2.56
CA LYS A 362 -1.28 -4.79 3.80
C LYS A 362 -2.69 -4.23 3.54
N MET A 363 -2.87 -3.46 2.47
CA MET A 363 -4.19 -2.88 2.14
C MET A 363 -5.20 -3.97 1.78
N PHE A 364 -4.76 -5.00 1.04
CA PHE A 364 -5.57 -6.19 0.79
C PHE A 364 -5.96 -6.88 2.10
N LYS A 365 -5.01 -7.07 3.02
CA LYS A 365 -5.28 -7.68 4.33
C LYS A 365 -6.32 -6.91 5.15
N GLU A 366 -6.23 -5.58 5.20
CA GLU A 366 -7.22 -4.76 5.91
C GLU A 366 -8.59 -4.78 5.24
N THR A 367 -8.63 -4.79 3.90
CA THR A 367 -9.88 -4.90 3.14
C THR A 367 -10.56 -6.24 3.40
N VAL A 368 -9.81 -7.34 3.40
CA VAL A 368 -10.31 -8.68 3.74
C VAL A 368 -10.75 -8.75 5.20
N ALA A 369 -9.98 -8.19 6.13
CA ALA A 369 -10.37 -8.15 7.54
C ALA A 369 -11.70 -7.41 7.73
N LYS A 370 -11.88 -6.27 7.06
CA LYS A 370 -13.16 -5.53 7.05
C LYS A 370 -14.31 -6.40 6.55
N MET A 371 -14.14 -7.15 5.46
CA MET A 371 -15.17 -8.06 4.94
C MET A 371 -15.47 -9.22 5.90
N ALA A 372 -14.48 -9.68 6.68
CA ALA A 372 -14.64 -10.75 7.66
C ALA A 372 -15.19 -10.27 9.03
N GLY A 373 -15.50 -8.98 9.20
CA GLY A 373 -15.92 -8.42 10.49
C GLY A 373 -14.83 -8.44 11.56
N GLN A 374 -13.55 -8.51 11.13
CA GLN A 374 -12.34 -8.54 11.96
C GLN A 374 -11.66 -7.19 12.01
#